data_AF-A0A357WYZ4-F1
#
_entry.id   AF-A0A357WYZ4-F1
#
_cell.length_a   1.000
_cell.length_b   1.000
_cell.length_c   1.000
_cell.angle_alpha   90.00
_cell.angle_beta   90.00
_cell.angle_gamma   90.00
#
_symmetry.space_group_name_H-M   'P 1'
#
loop_
_entity.id
_entity.type
_entity.pdbx_description
1 polymer ?
#
loop_
_entity_poly.entity_id
_entity_poly.type
_entity_poly.pdbx_seq_one_letter_code
_entity_poly.pdbx_strand_id
1 'polypeptide(L)' 'DLAKSGVYRYTESPDFAILLFGYSVDGGEARVVDLTHGETIPPEVVNALMDDNVIKWAFNAQFER' A
#
# COMPACT_ATOMS: atom_id res chain seq x y z
N ASP A 1 7.03 11.86 19.59
CA ASP A 1 7.99 12.05 18.49
C ASP A 1 7.91 10.85 17.56
N LEU A 2 6.90 10.85 16.68
CA LEU A 2 6.71 9.80 15.67
C LEU A 2 7.79 9.85 14.58
N ALA A 3 8.59 10.91 14.52
CA ALA A 3 9.73 11.01 13.61
C ALA A 3 10.96 10.25 14.12
N LYS A 4 11.09 10.00 15.43
CA LYS A 4 12.19 9.21 16.02
C LYS A 4 11.88 7.72 16.18
N SER A 5 10.61 7.34 16.18
CA SER A 5 10.18 5.94 16.29
C SER A 5 9.57 5.55 14.95
N GLY A 6 10.42 5.18 14.00
CA GLY A 6 9.99 4.79 12.67
C GLY A 6 8.76 3.87 12.72
N VAL A 7 7.79 4.22 11.90
CA VAL A 7 6.51 3.53 11.64
C VAL A 7 6.66 2.06 11.26
N TYR A 8 7.88 1.64 10.91
CA TYR A 8 8.36 0.26 10.78
C TYR A 8 7.98 -0.69 11.92
N ARG A 9 7.88 -0.21 13.17
CA ARG A 9 7.51 -1.10 14.29
C ARG A 9 6.11 -1.72 14.16
N TYR A 10 5.22 -1.09 13.39
CA TYR A 10 3.87 -1.61 13.19
C TYR A 10 3.85 -2.70 12.13
N THR A 11 4.68 -2.60 11.09
CA THR A 11 4.79 -3.61 10.02
C THR A 11 5.65 -4.81 10.42
N GLU A 12 6.55 -4.64 11.40
CA GLU A 12 7.41 -5.70 11.95
C GLU A 12 6.68 -6.64 12.92
N SER A 13 5.46 -6.30 13.35
CA SER A 13 4.67 -7.17 14.21
C SER A 13 4.23 -8.44 13.46
N PRO A 14 4.33 -9.65 14.06
CA PRO A 14 3.79 -10.86 13.45
C PRO A 14 2.26 -10.79 13.24
N ASP A 15 1.58 -9.92 13.99
CA ASP A 15 0.13 -9.70 13.89
C ASP A 15 -0.22 -8.60 12.87
N PHE A 16 0.78 -8.00 12.22
CA PHE A 16 0.52 -7.00 11.18
C PHE A 16 -0.08 -7.66 9.94
N ALA A 17 -1.21 -7.12 9.49
CA ALA A 17 -1.85 -7.53 8.26
C ALA A 17 -2.42 -6.31 7.53
N ILE A 18 -2.24 -6.29 6.21
CA ILE A 18 -2.95 -5.35 5.34
C ILE A 18 -4.33 -5.95 5.08
N LEU A 19 -5.38 -5.22 5.45
CA LEU A 19 -6.76 -5.69 5.31
C LEU A 19 -7.33 -5.33 3.94
N LEU A 20 -7.20 -4.05 3.58
CA LEU A 20 -7.73 -3.47 2.35
C LEU A 20 -6.61 -2.75 1.61
N PHE A 21 -6.60 -2.90 0.29
CA PHE A 21 -5.68 -2.18 -0.59
C PHE A 21 -6.47 -1.34 -1.59
N GLY A 22 -6.41 -0.02 -1.44
CA GLY A 22 -7.07 0.94 -2.33
C GLY A 22 -6.12 1.48 -3.40
N TYR A 23 -6.56 1.53 -4.65
CA TYR A 23 -5.78 2.12 -5.74
C TYR A 23 -6.64 2.80 -6.79
N SER A 24 -6.05 3.73 -7.53
CA SER A 24 -6.59 4.35 -8.74
C SER A 24 -5.44 4.53 -9.72
N VAL A 25 -5.70 4.28 -11.00
CA VAL A 25 -4.70 4.42 -12.08
C VAL A 25 -5.07 5.65 -12.90
N ASP A 26 -4.13 6.60 -13.02
CA ASP A 26 -4.23 7.81 -13.85
C ASP A 26 -5.53 8.63 -13.64
N GLY A 27 -6.00 8.73 -12.40
CA GLY A 27 -7.23 9.45 -12.04
C GLY A 27 -8.52 8.70 -12.43
N GLY A 28 -8.41 7.43 -12.80
CA GLY A 28 -9.54 6.54 -13.03
C GLY A 28 -10.30 6.17 -11.76
N GLU A 29 -11.26 5.26 -11.92
CA GLU A 29 -12.08 4.79 -10.81
C GLU A 29 -11.23 4.20 -9.67
N ALA A 30 -11.56 4.59 -8.44
CA ALA A 30 -10.95 4.01 -7.26
C ALA A 30 -11.44 2.59 -7.05
N ARG A 31 -10.51 1.67 -6.86
CA ARG A 31 -10.77 0.26 -6.62
C ARG A 31 -10.24 -0.12 -5.25
N VAL A 32 -10.92 -1.05 -4.61
CA VAL A 32 -10.52 -1.60 -3.31
C VAL A 32 -10.39 -3.11 -3.48
N VAL A 33 -9.25 -3.65 -3.04
CA VAL A 33 -8.98 -5.08 -2.96
C VAL A 33 -9.10 -5.49 -1.50
N ASP A 34 -9.93 -6.50 -1.24
CA ASP A 34 -10.11 -7.07 0.08
C ASP A 34 -9.22 -8.31 0.28
N LEU A 35 -8.06 -8.08 0.91
CA LEU A 35 -7.07 -9.13 1.18
C LEU A 35 -7.53 -10.11 2.26
N THR A 36 -8.54 -9.75 3.06
CA THR A 36 -9.10 -10.63 4.09
C THR A 36 -10.06 -11.67 3.50
N HIS A 37 -10.67 -11.36 2.36
CA HIS A 37 -11.54 -12.27 1.61
C HIS A 37 -10.81 -13.05 0.50
N GLY A 38 -9.47 -13.01 0.50
CA GLY A 38 -8.64 -13.76 -0.45
C GLY A 38 -8.58 -13.14 -1.85
N GLU A 39 -9.00 -11.89 -2.01
CA GLU A 39 -8.74 -11.16 -3.25
C GLU A 39 -7.25 -10.90 -3.41
N THR A 40 -6.81 -10.80 -4.67
CA THR A 40 -5.41 -10.56 -5.00
C THR A 40 -5.27 -9.25 -5.74
N ILE A 41 -4.23 -8.50 -5.40
CA ILE A 41 -3.86 -7.29 -6.14
C ILE A 41 -3.52 -7.70 -7.59
N PRO A 42 -4.08 -7.03 -8.62
CA PRO A 42 -3.77 -7.35 -9.99
C PRO A 42 -2.27 -7.25 -10.30
N PRO A 43 -1.68 -8.18 -11.08
CA PRO A 43 -0.24 -8.21 -11.34
C PRO A 43 0.32 -6.90 -11.91
N GLU A 44 -0.43 -6.20 -12.75
CA GLU A 44 -0.04 -4.91 -13.32
C GLU A 44 0.10 -3.82 -12.25
N VAL A 45 -0.73 -3.85 -11.21
CA VAL A 45 -0.66 -2.91 -10.08
C VAL A 45 0.53 -3.24 -9.19
N VAL A 46 0.79 -4.54 -8.94
CA VAL A 46 1.99 -4.98 -8.21
C VAL A 46 3.26 -4.55 -8.94
N ASN A 47 3.31 -4.73 -10.26
CA ASN A 47 4.44 -4.30 -11.08
C ASN A 47 4.63 -2.77 -11.02
N ALA A 48 3.54 -1.99 -11.06
CA ALA A 48 3.58 -0.54 -10.96
C ALA A 48 4.11 -0.02 -9.61
N LEU A 49 3.88 -0.75 -8.51
CA LEU A 49 4.45 -0.41 -7.20
C LEU A 49 5.98 -0.50 -7.19
N MET A 50 6.56 -1.44 -7.95
CA MET A 50 7.99 -1.69 -8.03
C MET A 50 8.69 -0.95 -9.19
N ASP A 51 7.94 -0.36 -10.11
CA ASP A 51 8.48 0.38 -11.25
C ASP A 51 8.84 1.83 -10.85
N ASP A 52 10.12 2.17 -10.94
CA ASP A 52 10.65 3.51 -10.64
C ASP A 52 10.15 4.59 -11.61
N ASN A 53 9.64 4.21 -12.78
CA ASN A 53 9.08 5.14 -13.77
C ASN A 53 7.61 5.50 -13.48
N VAL A 54 6.95 4.79 -12.57
CA VAL A 54 5.58 5.09 -12.15
C VAL A 54 5.60 6.09 -11.00
N ILE A 55 4.82 7.16 -11.14
CA ILE A 55 4.61 8.13 -10.06
C ILE A 55 3.50 7.62 -9.16
N LYS A 56 3.82 7.38 -7.88
CA LYS A 56 2.87 6.91 -6.85
C LYS A 56 2.48 8.07 -5.95
N TRP A 57 1.17 8.25 -5.74
CA TRP A 57 0.63 9.24 -4.81
C TRP A 57 -0.05 8.51 -3.65
N ALA A 58 0.39 8.78 -2.42
CA ALA A 58 -0.23 8.27 -1.21
C ALA A 58 -0.22 9.36 -0.13
N PHE A 59 -1.31 9.47 0.62
CA PHE A 59 -1.42 10.40 1.73
C PHE A 59 -0.84 9.76 2.99
N ASN A 60 0.03 10.47 3.70
CA ASN A 60 0.76 9.92 4.85
C ASN A 60 1.66 8.72 4.52
N ALA A 61 2.16 8.63 3.27
CA ALA A 61 3.04 7.55 2.78
C ALA A 61 4.33 7.33 3.60
N GLN A 62 4.67 8.26 4.49
CA GLN A 62 5.72 8.06 5.49
C GLN A 62 5.49 6.79 6.32
N PHE A 63 4.23 6.35 6.49
CA PHE A 63 3.81 5.13 7.19
C PHE A 63 4.03 3.81 6.41
N GLU A 64 4.24 3.88 5.10
CA GLU A 64 4.25 2.72 4.19
C GLU A 64 5.61 2.45 3.54
N ARG A 65 6.62 3.27 3.85
CA ARG A 65 8.00 3.12 3.38
C ARG A 65 8.83 2.25 4.31
#